data_AF-A0A7G3UVW5-F1
#
_entry.id   AF-A0A7G3UVW5-F1
#
_cell.length_a   1.000
_cell.length_b   1.000
_cell.length_c   1.000
_cell.angle_alpha   90.00
_cell.angle_beta   90.00
_cell.angle_gamma   90.00
#
_symmetry.space_group_name_H-M   'P 1'
#
loop_
_entity.id
_entity.type
_entity.pdbx_description
1 polymer ?
#
loop_
_entity_poly.entity_id
_entity_poly.type
_entity_poly.pdbx_seq_one_letter_code
_entity_poly.pdbx_strand_id
1 'polypeptide(L)'
;AMIFFFLMPVLIGGFGNFLLPLFLGLPDLSLPRLNALSAWVMIPSSICFIISLFHGAGVGWTFYPPLSNFYFSGSIGVDFLMFSLHLAGVSSLLGSLNFIC
;
A
#
# COMPACT_ATOMS: atom_id res chain seq x y z
N ALA A 1 8.76 -4.40 -0.08
CA ALA A 1 7.93 -5.41 -0.78
C ALA A 1 7.09 -6.25 0.20
N MET A 2 7.68 -7.09 1.04
CA MET A 2 6.95 -8.12 1.80
C MET A 2 5.83 -7.61 2.71
N ILE A 3 5.99 -6.46 3.38
CA ILE A 3 4.98 -5.94 4.30
C ILE A 3 3.80 -5.34 3.51
N PHE A 4 4.08 -4.27 2.75
CA PHE A 4 3.03 -3.45 2.10
C PHE A 4 2.40 -4.08 0.86
N PHE A 5 3.10 -4.98 0.15
CA PHE A 5 2.62 -5.55 -1.11
C PHE A 5 2.30 -7.05 -1.03
N PHE A 6 2.55 -7.69 0.10
CA PHE A 6 2.21 -9.09 0.30
C PHE A 6 1.40 -9.30 1.58
N LEU A 7 1.98 -9.03 2.76
CA LEU A 7 1.32 -9.32 4.04
C LEU A 7 0.02 -8.51 4.21
N MET A 8 0.07 -7.19 4.01
CA MET A 8 -1.12 -6.34 4.15
C MET A 8 -2.21 -6.67 3.12
N PRO A 9 -1.92 -6.74 1.80
CA PRO A 9 -2.96 -7.04 0.81
C PRO A 9 -3.55 -8.43 0.96
N VAL A 10 -2.77 -9.44 1.35
CA VAL A 10 -3.28 -10.81 1.53
C VAL A 10 -4.17 -10.90 2.77
N LEU A 11 -3.69 -10.43 3.92
CA LEU A 11 -4.44 -10.56 5.19
C LEU A 11 -5.63 -9.61 5.26
N ILE A 12 -5.42 -8.32 5.01
CA ILE A 12 -6.44 -7.30 5.19
C ILE A 12 -7.31 -7.22 3.94
N GLY A 13 -6.67 -7.13 2.76
CA GLY A 13 -7.37 -7.00 1.49
C GLY A 13 -8.07 -8.30 1.05
N GLY A 14 -7.37 -9.43 1.06
CA GLY A 14 -7.90 -10.72 0.59
C GLY A 14 -8.80 -11.37 1.62
N PHE A 15 -8.21 -11.81 2.74
CA PHE A 15 -8.96 -12.50 3.79
C PHE A 15 -9.97 -11.59 4.47
N GLY A 16 -9.62 -10.34 4.80
CA GLY A 16 -10.53 -9.39 5.43
C GLY A 16 -11.79 -9.14 4.60
N ASN A 17 -11.64 -8.77 3.32
CA ASN A 17 -12.81 -8.49 2.48
C ASN A 17 -13.68 -9.72 2.20
N PHE A 18 -13.08 -10.92 2.17
CA PHE A 18 -13.83 -12.14 1.92
C PHE A 18 -14.51 -12.70 3.16
N LEU A 19 -13.78 -12.82 4.27
CA LEU A 19 -14.25 -13.51 5.47
C LEU A 19 -15.10 -12.64 6.39
N LEU A 20 -14.84 -11.32 6.44
CA LEU A 20 -15.51 -10.44 7.39
C LEU A 20 -17.04 -10.35 7.14
N PRO A 21 -17.53 -10.16 5.90
CA PRO A 21 -18.97 -10.21 5.62
C PRO A 21 -19.58 -11.58 5.93
N LEU A 22 -18.85 -12.67 5.60
CA LEU A 22 -19.31 -14.04 5.84
C LEU A 22 -19.48 -14.33 7.33
N PHE A 23 -18.53 -13.94 8.18
CA PHE A 23 -18.61 -14.15 9.62
C PHE A 23 -19.68 -13.26 10.30
N LEU A 24 -19.95 -12.08 9.75
CA LEU A 24 -20.99 -11.19 10.25
C LEU A 24 -22.38 -11.47 9.67
N GLY A 25 -22.49 -12.38 8.69
CA GLY A 25 -23.75 -12.66 8.00
C GLY A 25 -24.26 -11.48 7.16
N LEU A 26 -23.37 -10.59 6.75
CA LEU A 26 -23.70 -9.42 5.93
C LEU A 26 -23.62 -9.77 4.44
N PRO A 27 -24.52 -9.23 3.59
CA PRO A 27 -24.47 -9.45 2.15
C PRO A 27 -23.25 -8.80 1.49
N ASP A 28 -22.79 -7.66 2.01
CA ASP A 28 -21.60 -6.92 1.58
C ASP A 28 -21.15 -5.96 2.70
N LEU A 29 -19.99 -5.31 2.54
CA LEU A 29 -19.48 -4.26 3.43
C LEU A 29 -20.25 -2.94 3.25
N SER A 30 -20.12 -2.04 4.23
CA SER A 30 -20.86 -0.77 4.28
C SER A 30 -20.51 0.20 3.14
N LEU A 31 -19.25 0.21 2.67
CA LEU A 31 -18.75 1.10 1.61
C LEU A 31 -18.09 0.31 0.45
N PRO A 32 -18.86 -0.41 -0.40
CA PRO A 32 -18.30 -1.30 -1.43
C PRO A 32 -17.45 -0.58 -2.49
N ARG A 33 -17.83 0.64 -2.88
CA ARG A 33 -17.08 1.43 -3.88
C ARG A 33 -15.74 1.92 -3.33
N LEU A 34 -15.71 2.26 -2.05
CA LEU A 34 -14.49 2.68 -1.37
C LEU A 34 -13.55 1.49 -1.20
N ASN A 35 -14.11 0.30 -0.95
CA ASN A 35 -13.37 -0.95 -0.96
C ASN A 35 -12.73 -1.23 -2.33
N ALA A 36 -13.49 -1.11 -3.41
CA ALA A 36 -12.97 -1.28 -4.76
C ALA A 36 -11.84 -0.28 -5.05
N LEU A 37 -12.02 0.99 -4.67
CA LEU A 37 -10.98 2.01 -4.81
C LEU A 37 -9.70 1.62 -4.04
N SER A 38 -9.83 1.07 -2.83
CA SER A 38 -8.68 0.63 -2.03
C SER A 38 -7.84 -0.45 -2.73
N ALA A 39 -8.49 -1.35 -3.46
CA ALA A 39 -7.83 -2.37 -4.28
C ALA A 39 -7.21 -1.78 -5.55
N TRP A 40 -7.89 -0.85 -6.22
CA TRP A 40 -7.38 -0.22 -7.44
C TRP A 40 -6.16 0.67 -7.20
N VAL A 41 -6.07 1.34 -6.05
CA VAL A 41 -4.91 2.16 -5.66
C VAL A 41 -3.65 1.31 -5.46
N MET A 42 -3.78 0.02 -5.17
CA MET A 42 -2.62 -0.87 -5.05
C MET A 42 -1.87 -1.07 -6.38
N ILE A 43 -2.55 -0.98 -7.52
CA ILE A 43 -1.91 -1.14 -8.84
C ILE A 43 -0.93 0.00 -9.16
N PRO A 44 -1.31 1.30 -9.12
CA PRO A 44 -0.33 2.38 -9.31
C PRO A 44 0.75 2.37 -8.24
N SER A 45 0.44 1.97 -6.99
CA SER A 45 1.45 1.84 -5.95
C SER A 45 2.53 0.79 -6.31
N SER A 46 2.13 -0.35 -6.86
CA SER A 46 3.06 -1.42 -7.25
C SER A 46 3.88 -1.05 -8.48
N ILE A 47 3.29 -0.32 -9.43
CA ILE A 47 4.02 0.25 -10.58
C ILE A 47 5.12 1.21 -10.10
N CYS A 48 4.79 2.14 -9.20
CA CYS A 48 5.79 3.06 -8.64
C CYS A 48 6.89 2.30 -7.88
N PHE A 49 6.53 1.25 -7.14
CA PHE A 49 7.51 0.40 -6.47
C PHE A 49 8.44 -0.30 -7.48
N ILE A 50 7.92 -0.84 -8.57
CA ILE A 50 8.73 -1.47 -9.63
C ILE A 50 9.67 -0.45 -10.27
N ILE A 51 9.20 0.76 -10.58
CA ILE A 51 10.06 1.84 -11.11
C ILE A 51 11.17 2.20 -10.11
N SER A 52 10.87 2.20 -8.81
CA SER A 52 11.86 2.45 -7.76
C SER A 52 12.95 1.37 -7.69
N LEU A 53 12.60 0.11 -7.99
CA LEU A 53 13.58 -0.99 -8.04
C LEU A 53 14.53 -0.84 -9.23
N PHE A 54 14.03 -0.39 -10.38
CA PHE A 54 14.86 -0.14 -11.56
C PHE A 54 15.83 1.03 -11.36
N HIS A 55 15.41 2.11 -10.69
CA HIS A 55 16.24 3.29 -10.44
C HIS A 55 17.08 3.19 -9.16
N GLY A 56 16.80 2.21 -8.29
CA GLY A 56 17.55 1.90 -7.08
C GLY A 56 17.46 2.97 -5.99
N ALA A 57 16.64 2.72 -4.95
CA ALA A 57 16.52 3.65 -3.81
C ALA A 57 17.68 3.56 -2.81
N GLY A 58 18.16 2.36 -2.46
CA GLY A 58 19.36 2.18 -1.61
C GLY A 58 19.29 2.65 -0.14
N VAL A 59 18.16 3.22 0.30
CA VAL A 59 17.99 3.88 1.62
C VAL A 59 17.40 3.00 2.73
N GLY A 60 17.17 1.71 2.44
CA GLY A 60 16.47 0.80 3.34
C GLY A 60 14.96 1.08 3.43
N TRP A 61 14.25 0.34 4.28
CA TRP A 61 12.78 0.45 4.39
C TRP A 61 12.31 1.57 5.33
N THR A 62 13.18 2.11 6.18
CA THR A 62 12.85 3.13 7.18
C THR A 62 13.07 4.57 6.71
N PHE A 63 13.79 4.79 5.60
CA PHE A 63 14.11 6.12 5.07
C PHE A 63 14.79 7.05 6.08
N TYR A 64 15.85 6.59 6.74
CA TYR A 64 16.54 7.43 7.72
C TYR A 64 17.35 8.56 7.04
N PRO A 65 17.16 9.82 7.46
CA PRO A 65 18.11 10.89 7.17
C PRO A 65 19.45 10.65 7.90
N PRO A 66 20.58 11.15 7.37
CA PRO A 66 20.71 11.95 6.17
C PRO A 66 20.78 11.10 4.88
N LEU A 67 20.86 9.77 4.98
CA LEU A 67 21.06 8.89 3.84
C LEU A 67 19.95 9.03 2.80
N SER A 68 18.71 9.25 3.23
CA SER A 68 17.55 9.47 2.36
C SER A 68 17.46 10.86 1.72
N ASN A 69 18.35 11.79 2.07
CA ASN A 69 18.36 13.12 1.46
C ASN A 69 18.99 13.07 0.07
N PHE A 70 18.60 14.01 -0.78
CA PHE A 70 19.12 14.18 -2.14
C PHE A 70 20.66 14.21 -2.24
N TYR A 71 21.35 14.75 -1.22
CA TYR A 71 22.81 14.83 -1.19
C TYR A 71 23.50 13.46 -1.08
N PHE A 72 22.84 12.46 -0.47
CA PHE A 72 23.41 11.13 -0.23
C PHE A 72 22.76 10.06 -1.13
N SER A 73 21.45 10.15 -1.36
CA SER A 73 20.70 9.31 -2.29
C SER A 73 19.90 10.17 -3.27
N GLY A 74 20.57 10.67 -4.31
CA GLY A 74 19.95 11.50 -5.36
C GLY A 74 19.23 10.70 -6.45
N SER A 75 19.00 9.40 -6.27
CA SER A 75 18.30 8.59 -7.27
C SER A 75 16.81 8.88 -7.24
N ILE A 76 16.21 9.02 -8.43
CA ILE A 76 14.76 9.18 -8.57
C ILE A 76 13.98 7.98 -8.00
N GLY A 77 14.67 6.85 -7.78
CA GLY A 77 14.12 5.66 -7.14
C GLY A 77 13.64 5.91 -5.71
N VAL A 78 14.29 6.80 -4.95
CA VAL A 78 13.84 7.15 -3.58
C VAL A 78 12.48 7.83 -3.62
N ASP A 79 12.26 8.74 -4.56
CA ASP A 79 10.99 9.46 -4.72
C ASP A 79 9.85 8.52 -5.14
N PHE A 80 10.12 7.63 -6.11
CA PHE A 80 9.14 6.62 -6.51
C PHE A 80 8.82 5.62 -5.38
N LEU A 81 9.82 5.25 -4.57
CA LEU A 81 9.62 4.41 -3.40
C LEU A 81 8.74 5.13 -2.37
N MET A 82 9.01 6.40 -2.09
CA MET A 82 8.21 7.23 -1.18
C MET A 82 6.76 7.34 -1.66
N PHE A 83 6.55 7.66 -2.94
CA PHE A 83 5.21 7.78 -3.53
C PHE A 83 4.45 6.44 -3.52
N SER A 84 5.15 5.32 -3.79
CA SER A 84 4.55 3.98 -3.72
C SER A 84 3.97 3.66 -2.34
N LEU A 85 4.70 4.02 -1.27
CA LEU A 85 4.27 3.77 0.10
C LEU A 85 3.14 4.69 0.53
N HIS A 86 3.08 5.94 0.02
CA HIS A 86 1.93 6.82 0.25
C HIS A 86 0.65 6.22 -0.36
N LEU A 87 0.71 5.74 -1.59
CA LEU A 87 -0.45 5.10 -2.23
C LEU A 87 -0.87 3.82 -1.51
N ALA A 88 0.08 2.96 -1.12
CA ALA A 88 -0.23 1.77 -0.32
C ALA A 88 -0.84 2.14 1.05
N GLY A 89 -0.35 3.23 1.67
CA GLY A 89 -0.92 3.81 2.89
C GLY A 89 -2.37 4.25 2.70
N VAL A 90 -2.67 5.02 1.66
CA VAL A 90 -4.03 5.46 1.33
C VAL A 90 -4.95 4.27 1.08
N SER A 91 -4.50 3.26 0.33
CA SER A 91 -5.20 1.99 0.14
C SER A 91 -5.60 1.36 1.48
N SER A 92 -4.65 1.20 2.40
CA SER A 92 -4.93 0.60 3.72
C SER A 92 -5.87 1.43 4.58
N LEU A 93 -5.78 2.76 4.53
CA LEU A 93 -6.68 3.66 5.26
C LEU A 93 -8.12 3.51 4.75
N LEU A 94 -8.31 3.51 3.44
CA LEU A 94 -9.61 3.30 2.82
C LEU A 94 -10.23 1.95 3.21
N GLY A 95 -9.44 0.87 3.14
CA GLY A 95 -9.90 -0.46 3.59
C GLY A 95 -10.28 -0.48 5.07
N SER A 96 -9.47 0.13 5.93
CA SER A 96 -9.74 0.18 7.38
C SER A 96 -11.01 0.94 7.73
N LEU A 97 -11.30 2.04 7.03
CA LEU A 97 -12.55 2.79 7.20
C LEU A 97 -13.76 1.93 6.85
N ASN A 98 -13.69 1.18 5.75
CA ASN A 98 -14.76 0.28 5.32
C ASN A 98 -14.99 -0.91 6.28
N PHE A 99 -13.97 -1.33 7.05
CA PHE A 99 -14.14 -2.40 8.05
C PHE A 99 -14.68 -1.91 9.39
N ILE A 100 -14.50 -0.64 9.72
CA ILE A 100 -14.97 -0.06 10.98
C ILE A 100 -16.44 0.40 10.87
N CYS A 101 -16.85 0.89 9.69
CA CYS A 101 -18.21 1.35 9.42
C CYS A 101 -19.20 0.19 9.25
#